data_AF-X0T8C2-F1
#
_entry.id   AF-X0T8C2-F1
#
_cell.length_a   1.000
_cell.length_b   1.000
_cell.length_c   1.000
_cell.angle_alpha   90.00
_cell.angle_beta   90.00
_cell.angle_gamma   90.00
#
_symmetry.space_group_name_H-M   'P 1'
#
loop_
_entity.id
_entity.type
_entity.pdbx_description
1 polymer ?
#
loop_
_entity_poly.entity_id
_entity_poly.type
_entity_poly.pdbx_seq_one_letter_code
_entity_poly.pdbx_strand_id
1 'polypeptide(L)' 'MTKGSYLVVFDTIIEDMPEDFFPDRPWGKGNNPKTAVREFLKNNKRFEIDRMIENKLLITVAPGGYLKCVSS' A
#
# COMPACT_ATOMS: atom_id res chain seq x y z
N MET A 1 15.98 6.52 5.80
CA MET A 1 14.63 6.86 6.32
C MET A 1 14.77 7.14 7.80
N THR A 2 14.20 8.25 8.27
CA THR A 2 14.19 8.64 9.69
C THR A 2 12.88 8.22 10.33
N LYS A 3 12.86 8.03 11.65
CA LYS A 3 11.61 7.79 12.38
C LYS A 3 10.61 8.91 12.11
N GLY A 4 9.37 8.56 11.75
CA GLY A 4 8.30 9.48 11.38
C GLY A 4 8.22 9.81 9.89
N SER A 5 9.23 9.45 9.08
CA SER A 5 9.14 9.54 7.62
C SER A 5 8.14 8.53 7.04
N TYR A 6 7.67 8.79 5.82
CA TYR A 6 6.71 7.92 5.13
C TYR A 6 7.30 7.34 3.85
N LEU A 7 6.93 6.09 3.60
CA LEU A 7 6.91 5.50 2.27
C LEU A 7 5.44 5.44 1.83
N VAL A 8 5.11 6.04 0.70
CA VAL A 8 3.74 6.06 0.16
C VAL A 8 3.71 5.22 -1.11
N VAL A 9 2.86 4.18 -1.11
CA VAL A 9 2.66 3.28 -2.24
C VAL A 9 1.28 3.54 -2.85
N PHE A 10 1.26 3.94 -4.12
CA PHE A 10 0.04 4.17 -4.87
C PHE A 10 -0.51 2.88 -5.50
N ASP A 11 -1.72 3.00 -6.04
CA ASP A 11 -2.43 1.95 -6.78
C ASP A 11 -2.65 0.65 -6.00
N THR A 12 -2.62 0.70 -4.68
CA THR A 12 -2.95 -0.48 -3.85
C THR A 12 -4.44 -0.83 -3.94
N ILE A 13 -5.30 0.07 -4.42
CA ILE A 13 -6.71 -0.21 -4.69
C ILE A 13 -6.92 -1.29 -5.77
N ILE A 14 -5.91 -1.56 -6.62
CA ILE A 14 -5.99 -2.58 -7.70
C ILE A 14 -6.46 -3.94 -7.16
N GLU A 15 -6.05 -4.32 -5.95
CA GLU A 15 -6.45 -5.60 -5.34
C GLU A 15 -7.97 -5.72 -5.12
N ASP A 16 -8.64 -4.60 -4.90
CA ASP A 16 -10.07 -4.53 -4.59
C ASP A 16 -10.93 -4.19 -5.83
N MET A 17 -10.30 -3.98 -6.99
CA MET A 17 -10.98 -3.73 -8.26
C MET A 17 -11.43 -5.06 -8.93
N PRO A 18 -12.35 -4.99 -9.92
CA PRO A 18 -12.67 -6.13 -10.79
C PRO A 18 -11.42 -6.66 -11.49
N GLU A 19 -11.38 -7.98 -11.72
CA GLU A 19 -10.20 -8.67 -12.28
C GLU A 19 -9.81 -8.16 -13.67
N ASP A 20 -10.81 -7.87 -14.52
CA ASP A 20 -10.62 -7.39 -15.89
C ASP A 20 -10.64 -5.86 -16.02
N PHE A 21 -10.44 -5.10 -14.93
CA PHE A 21 -10.45 -3.63 -14.99
C PHE A 21 -9.26 -3.06 -15.79
N PHE A 22 -8.14 -3.80 -15.84
CA PHE A 22 -6.94 -3.46 -16.61
C PHE A 22 -6.47 -4.64 -17.48
N PRO A 23 -7.18 -4.97 -18.56
CA PRO A 23 -6.96 -6.21 -19.31
C PRO A 23 -5.61 -6.28 -20.04
N ASP A 24 -5.02 -5.15 -20.39
CA ASP A 24 -3.76 -5.06 -21.14
C ASP A 24 -2.51 -4.91 -20.25
N ARG A 25 -2.64 -5.11 -18.94
CA ARG A 25 -1.51 -5.03 -18.00
C ARG A 25 -0.98 -6.43 -17.66
N PRO A 26 0.35 -6.60 -17.51
CA PRO A 26 0.94 -7.88 -17.11
C PRO A 26 0.76 -8.18 -15.60
N TRP A 27 -0.06 -7.40 -14.91
CA TRP A 27 -0.28 -7.41 -13.47
C TRP A 27 -1.72 -7.01 -13.15
N GLY A 28 -2.19 -7.33 -11.95
CA GLY A 28 -3.59 -7.18 -11.56
C GLY A 28 -3.82 -7.68 -10.13
N LYS A 29 -5.02 -8.18 -9.83
CA LYS A 29 -5.29 -8.78 -8.53
C LYS A 29 -4.30 -9.93 -8.22
N GLY A 30 -3.82 -10.01 -6.98
CA GLY A 30 -2.79 -10.99 -6.59
C GLY A 30 -1.35 -10.63 -6.96
N ASN A 31 -1.14 -9.76 -7.96
CA ASN A 31 0.18 -9.28 -8.37
C ASN A 31 0.12 -7.75 -8.59
N ASN A 32 0.15 -6.96 -7.51
CA ASN A 32 0.01 -5.51 -7.56
C ASN A 32 0.71 -4.84 -6.36
N PRO A 33 0.70 -3.49 -6.26
CA PRO A 33 1.35 -2.81 -5.15
C PRO A 33 0.84 -3.19 -3.76
N LYS A 34 -0.44 -3.57 -3.58
CA LYS A 34 -0.96 -4.01 -2.27
C LYS A 34 -0.36 -5.34 -1.84
N THR A 35 -0.19 -6.29 -2.77
CA THR A 35 0.46 -7.56 -2.46
C THR A 35 1.95 -7.38 -2.20
N ALA A 36 2.62 -6.48 -2.93
CA ALA A 36 4.01 -6.10 -2.66
C ALA A 36 4.20 -5.47 -1.26
N VAL A 37 3.29 -4.57 -0.83
CA VAL A 37 3.30 -3.99 0.53
C VAL A 37 3.15 -5.08 1.59
N ARG A 38 2.23 -6.03 1.40
CA ARG A 38 2.04 -7.15 2.35
C ARG A 38 3.33 -7.97 2.51
N GLU A 39 3.99 -8.33 1.40
CA GLU A 39 5.26 -9.06 1.45
C GLU A 39 6.39 -8.24 2.10
N PHE A 40 6.49 -6.95 1.77
CA PHE A 40 7.48 -6.05 2.37
C PHE A 40 7.34 -5.98 3.90
N LEU A 41 6.12 -5.84 4.42
CA LEU A 41 5.84 -5.72 5.86
C LEU A 41 6.06 -7.02 6.65
N LYS A 42 5.99 -8.20 6.01
CA LYS A 42 6.33 -9.47 6.68
C LYS A 42 7.77 -9.44 7.22
N ASN A 43 8.69 -8.94 6.40
CA ASN A 43 10.13 -8.97 6.67
C ASN A 43 10.69 -7.62 7.15
N ASN A 44 9.88 -6.56 7.17
CA ASN A 44 10.32 -5.23 7.56
C ASN A 44 9.50 -4.66 8.74
N LYS A 45 10.09 -4.70 9.94
CA LYS A 45 9.46 -4.17 11.17
C LYS A 45 9.67 -2.67 11.39
N ARG A 46 10.38 -1.99 10.49
CA ARG A 46 10.61 -0.53 10.58
C ARG A 46 9.38 0.27 10.16
N PHE A 47 8.42 -0.35 9.48
CA PHE A 47 7.25 0.32 8.91
C PHE A 47 5.95 -0.32 9.39
N GLU A 48 4.93 0.52 9.55
CA GLU A 48 3.55 0.12 9.80
C GLU A 48 2.59 0.88 8.89
N ILE A 49 1.42 0.29 8.61
CA ILE A 49 0.37 0.98 7.85
C ILE A 49 -0.29 2.02 8.75
N ASP A 50 -0.24 3.29 8.33
CA ASP A 50 -0.94 4.39 9.00
C ASP A 50 -2.40 4.49 8.49
N ARG A 51 -3.31 3.83 9.20
CA ARG A 51 -4.76 3.87 8.91
C ARG A 51 -5.40 5.21 9.25
N MET A 52 -4.78 6.02 10.09
CA MET A 52 -5.33 7.32 10.45
C MET A 52 -5.31 8.26 9.24
N ILE A 53 -4.21 8.27 8.47
CA ILE A 53 -4.11 9.05 7.22
C ILE A 53 -5.15 8.56 6.21
N GLU A 54 -5.22 7.25 5.99
CA GLU A 54 -6.19 6.63 5.08
C GLU A 54 -7.64 7.04 5.43
N ASN A 55 -8.03 6.90 6.69
CA ASN A 55 -9.38 7.24 7.15
C ASN A 55 -9.68 8.75 7.07
N LYS A 56 -8.67 9.60 7.26
CA LYS A 56 -8.84 11.06 7.16
C LYS A 56 -9.13 11.51 5.72
N LEU A 57 -8.66 10.77 4.72
CA LEU A 57 -8.87 11.11 3.31
C LEU A 57 -10.27 10.75 2.82
N LEU A 58 -11.01 9.87 3.53
CA LEU A 58 -12.33 9.32 3.18
C LEU A 58 -12.35 8.46 1.90
N ILE A 59 -11.64 8.88 0.86
CA ILE A 59 -11.46 8.17 -0.41
C ILE A 59 -9.96 8.19 -0.75
N THR A 60 -9.40 7.05 -1.13
CA THR A 60 -8.00 6.95 -1.57
C THR A 60 -7.81 5.85 -2.60
N VAL A 61 -6.85 6.05 -3.50
CA VAL A 61 -6.34 5.02 -4.44
C VAL A 61 -5.24 4.17 -3.81
N ALA A 62 -4.84 4.51 -2.57
CA ALA A 62 -3.74 3.89 -1.84
C ALA A 62 -4.19 3.26 -0.50
N PRO A 63 -5.28 2.47 -0.42
CA PRO A 63 -5.64 1.78 0.81
C PRO A 63 -4.52 0.84 1.28
N GLY A 64 -4.01 1.04 2.49
CA GLY A 64 -2.84 0.34 3.02
C GLY A 64 -1.49 0.81 2.47
N GLY A 65 -1.46 1.87 1.66
CA GLY A 65 -0.26 2.38 0.99
C GLY A 65 0.55 3.41 1.79
N TYR A 66 0.01 3.96 2.88
CA TYR A 66 0.70 4.93 3.74
C TYR A 66 1.50 4.20 4.81
N LEU A 67 2.81 4.04 4.60
CA LEU A 67 3.69 3.31 5.52
C LEU A 67 4.54 4.29 6.34
N LYS A 68 4.31 4.34 7.65
CA LYS A 68 5.06 5.18 8.58
C LYS A 68 6.28 4.45 9.12
N CYS A 69 7.45 5.08 9.06
CA CYS A 69 8.66 4.57 9.68
C CYS A 69 8.59 4.74 11.20
N VAL A 70 8.47 3.66 11.96
CA VAL A 70 8.33 3.67 13.43
C VAL A 70 9.65 3.49 14.17
N SER A 71 10.70 3.05 13.48
CA SER A 71 12.05 2.95 14.02
C SER A 71 13.00 3.92 13.33
N SER A 72 14.12 4.22 14.00
CA SER A 72 15.29 4.83 13.36
C SER A 72 15.97 3.84 12.41
#